data_AF-A0A450YG91-F1
#
_entry.id   AF-A0A450YG91-F1
#
_cell.length_a   1.000
_cell.length_b   1.000
_cell.length_c   1.000
_cell.angle_alpha   90.00
_cell.angle_beta   90.00
_cell.angle_gamma   90.00
#
_symmetry.space_group_name_H-M   'P 1'
#
loop_
_entity.id
_entity.type
_entity.pdbx_description
1 polymer ?
#
loop_
_entity_poly.entity_id
_entity_poly.type
_entity_poly.pdbx_seq_one_letter_code
_entity_poly.pdbx_strand_id
1 'polypeptide(L)'
;MNRQKYFNFIEEKLSLHATRIEMRGGLNTLDQNLHSENFYRDFLNLLFGWKLRNLNAEQRNAPGIDLVDTTNSIIVQVSATATRQKIESALAKVPPKYKNYAFKFVSISKDATDLRKSLRNKKPSNPHGLRFF
;
A
#
# COMPACT_ATOMS: atom_id res chain seq x y z
N MET A 1 15.65 26.13 -10.95
CA MET A 1 16.95 25.65 -10.41
C MET A 1 16.84 24.73 -9.19
N ASN A 2 15.87 24.90 -8.28
CA ASN A 2 15.73 23.99 -7.11
C ASN A 2 14.98 22.67 -7.39
N ARG A 3 14.16 22.60 -8.45
CA ARG A 3 13.34 21.41 -8.75
C ARG A 3 14.18 20.15 -8.96
N GLN A 4 15.26 20.23 -9.75
CA GLN A 4 16.13 19.08 -9.99
C GLN A 4 16.80 18.60 -8.70
N LYS A 5 17.27 19.54 -7.86
CA LYS A 5 17.89 19.23 -6.57
C LYS A 5 16.91 18.49 -5.65
N TYR A 6 15.68 18.98 -5.51
CA TYR A 6 14.67 18.31 -4.69
C TYR A 6 14.25 16.98 -5.28
N PHE A 7 14.10 16.88 -6.60
CA PHE A 7 13.77 15.63 -7.27
C PHE A 7 14.83 14.56 -6.98
N ASN A 8 16.11 14.87 -7.24
CA ASN A 8 17.21 13.94 -6.99
C ASN A 8 17.28 13.53 -5.52
N PHE A 9 17.08 14.48 -4.60
CA PHE A 9 17.08 14.18 -3.17
C PHE A 9 15.93 13.23 -2.77
N ILE A 10 14.71 13.52 -3.23
CA ILE A 10 13.53 12.68 -2.93
C ILE A 10 13.70 11.29 -3.53
N GLU A 11 14.14 11.21 -4.80
CA GLU A 11 14.43 9.97 -5.50
C GLU A 11 15.46 9.13 -4.72
N GLU A 12 16.61 9.70 -4.38
CA GLU A 12 17.66 9.02 -3.60
C GLU A 12 17.12 8.47 -2.26
N LYS A 13 16.35 9.27 -1.51
CA LYS A 13 15.83 8.85 -0.20
C LYS A 13 14.76 7.77 -0.31
N LEU A 14 13.88 7.85 -1.31
CA LEU A 14 12.87 6.81 -1.55
C LEU A 14 13.52 5.51 -2.03
N SER A 15 14.49 5.59 -2.93
CA SER A 15 15.27 4.45 -3.42
C SER A 15 16.00 3.76 -2.26
N LEU A 16 16.72 4.51 -1.42
CA LEU A 16 17.39 3.97 -0.24
C LEU A 16 16.41 3.32 0.75
N HIS A 17 15.23 3.91 0.95
CA HIS A 17 14.21 3.36 1.84
C HIS A 17 13.68 2.01 1.32
N ALA A 18 13.36 1.91 0.03
CA ALA A 18 12.92 0.67 -0.61
C ALA A 18 13.95 -0.45 -0.51
N THR A 19 15.24 -0.16 -0.76
CA THR A 19 16.33 -1.14 -0.62
C THR A 19 16.49 -1.60 0.83
N ARG A 20 16.37 -0.69 1.81
CA ARG A 20 16.44 -1.05 3.24
C ARG A 20 15.29 -1.95 3.67
N ILE A 21 14.07 -1.68 3.20
CA ILE A 21 12.90 -2.55 3.44
C ILE A 21 13.18 -3.95 2.88
N GLU A 22 13.75 -4.04 1.67
CA GLU A 22 14.05 -5.32 1.05
C GLU A 22 15.08 -6.14 1.85
N MET A 23 16.20 -5.52 2.20
CA MET A 23 17.28 -6.17 2.96
C MET A 23 16.79 -6.64 4.34
N ARG A 24 15.94 -5.85 4.99
CA ARG A 24 15.43 -6.16 6.33
C ARG A 24 14.23 -7.11 6.33
N GLY A 25 13.47 -7.16 5.25
CA GLY A 25 12.40 -8.15 5.05
C GLY A 25 12.93 -9.59 5.10
N GLY A 26 14.17 -9.82 4.65
CA GLY A 26 14.86 -11.11 4.79
C GLY A 26 15.28 -11.46 6.21
N LEU A 27 15.25 -10.50 7.14
CA LEU A 27 15.67 -10.63 8.54
C LEU A 27 14.48 -10.76 9.52
N ASN A 28 13.25 -10.96 9.01
CA ASN A 28 12.02 -11.15 9.81
C ASN A 28 11.72 -10.05 10.86
N THR A 29 12.24 -8.83 10.68
CA THR A 29 11.99 -7.73 11.62
C THR A 29 10.60 -7.12 11.36
N LEU A 30 9.57 -7.69 12.02
CA LEU A 30 8.16 -7.29 11.93
C LEU A 30 7.89 -5.82 12.32
N ASP A 31 8.74 -5.22 13.16
CA ASP A 31 8.56 -3.85 13.68
C ASP A 31 8.55 -2.75 12.61
N GLN A 32 9.06 -3.02 11.40
CA GLN A 32 9.12 -2.03 10.33
C GLN A 32 7.82 -1.79 9.57
N ASN A 33 6.87 -2.74 9.60
CA ASN A 33 5.62 -2.57 8.83
C ASN A 33 4.80 -1.40 9.40
N LEU A 34 4.72 -1.26 10.73
CA LEU A 34 3.98 -0.17 11.38
C LEU A 34 4.60 1.21 11.13
N HIS A 35 5.94 1.31 11.10
CA HIS A 35 6.63 2.56 10.78
C HIS A 35 6.45 2.95 9.30
N SER A 36 6.44 1.95 8.42
CA SER A 36 6.21 2.17 6.99
C SER A 36 4.78 2.67 6.74
N GLU A 37 3.77 2.09 7.40
CA GLU A 37 2.37 2.50 7.25
C GLU A 37 2.14 3.99 7.55
N ASN A 38 2.68 4.50 8.66
CA ASN A 38 2.51 5.92 9.01
C ASN A 38 3.24 6.85 8.03
N PHE A 39 4.44 6.47 7.59
CA PHE A 39 5.15 7.22 6.56
C PHE A 39 4.33 7.28 5.26
N TYR A 40 3.86 6.13 4.76
CA TYR A 40 3.09 6.08 3.52
C TYR A 40 1.72 6.75 3.66
N ARG A 41 1.09 6.73 4.84
CA ARG A 41 -0.11 7.53 5.14
C ARG A 41 0.15 9.01 4.87
N ASP A 42 1.15 9.58 5.53
CA ASP A 42 1.44 11.01 5.44
C ASP A 42 1.90 11.39 4.03
N PHE A 43 2.75 10.55 3.42
CA PHE A 43 3.23 10.76 2.07
C PHE A 43 2.11 10.75 1.02
N LEU A 44 1.20 9.76 1.08
CA LEU A 44 0.08 9.67 0.14
C LEU A 44 -0.96 10.77 0.36
N ASN A 45 -1.19 11.19 1.61
CA ASN A 45 -2.04 12.33 1.93
C ASN A 45 -1.47 13.61 1.31
N LEU A 46 -0.15 13.84 1.41
CA LEU A 46 0.52 14.99 0.79
C LEU A 46 0.48 14.94 -0.74
N LEU A 47 0.68 13.77 -1.35
CA LEU A 47 0.72 13.63 -2.81
C LEU A 47 -0.64 13.75 -3.48
N PHE A 48 -1.69 13.18 -2.88
CA PHE A 48 -2.99 13.03 -3.52
C PHE A 48 -4.10 13.86 -2.85
N GLY A 49 -3.82 14.55 -1.75
CA GLY A 49 -4.83 15.25 -0.95
C GLY A 49 -5.81 14.31 -0.26
N TRP A 50 -5.43 13.04 -0.06
CA TRP A 50 -6.22 12.06 0.66
C TRP A 50 -6.23 12.34 2.17
N LYS A 51 -7.15 11.67 2.87
CA LYS A 51 -7.33 11.72 4.33
C LYS A 51 -7.19 10.31 4.92
N LEU A 52 -6.12 9.61 4.52
CA LEU A 52 -5.80 8.28 5.04
C LEU A 52 -5.49 8.36 6.53
N ARG A 53 -6.07 7.42 7.28
CA ARG A 53 -5.74 7.13 8.68
C ARG A 53 -5.30 5.67 8.81
N ASN A 54 -4.40 5.41 9.75
CA ASN A 54 -3.91 4.06 10.02
C ASN A 54 -4.99 3.26 10.74
N LEU A 55 -5.43 2.15 10.14
CA LEU A 55 -6.50 1.33 10.68
C LEU A 55 -6.01 0.48 11.88
N ASN A 56 -4.74 0.03 11.86
CA ASN A 56 -4.13 -0.72 12.97
C ASN A 56 -4.00 0.13 14.25
N ALA A 57 -3.89 1.46 14.12
CA ALA A 57 -3.87 2.38 15.25
C ALA A 57 -5.25 2.54 15.92
N GLU A 58 -6.34 2.32 15.19
CA GLU A 58 -7.71 2.45 15.68
C GLU A 58 -8.34 1.11 16.06
N GLN A 59 -7.99 0.04 15.34
CA GLN A 59 -8.54 -1.31 15.51
C GLN A 59 -7.41 -2.32 15.32
N ARG A 60 -6.96 -2.96 16.40
CA ARG A 60 -5.94 -4.01 16.33
C ARG A 60 -6.42 -5.14 15.40
N ASN A 61 -5.53 -5.59 14.51
CA ASN A 61 -5.71 -6.76 13.63
C ASN A 61 -6.77 -6.61 12.53
N ALA A 62 -6.93 -5.43 11.91
CA ALA A 62 -7.78 -5.31 10.73
C ALA A 62 -7.20 -6.14 9.56
N PRO A 63 -7.87 -7.20 9.09
CA PRO A 63 -7.26 -8.10 8.13
C PRO A 63 -7.32 -7.50 6.72
N GLY A 64 -6.15 -7.32 6.10
CA GLY A 64 -6.02 -6.99 4.67
C GLY A 64 -6.13 -5.49 4.29
N ILE A 65 -6.22 -4.58 5.27
CA ILE A 65 -6.25 -3.13 5.07
C ILE A 65 -5.35 -2.47 6.11
N ASP A 66 -4.45 -1.60 5.67
CA ASP A 66 -3.55 -0.88 6.57
C ASP A 66 -4.02 0.56 6.77
N LEU A 67 -4.48 1.22 5.70
CA LEU A 67 -4.93 2.62 5.74
C LEU A 67 -6.33 2.78 5.15
N VAL A 68 -7.10 3.71 5.69
CA VAL A 68 -8.46 4.02 5.21
C VAL A 68 -8.70 5.52 5.11
N ASP A 69 -9.35 5.94 4.03
CA ASP A 69 -9.91 7.27 3.88
C ASP A 69 -11.41 7.12 3.66
N THR A 70 -12.19 7.49 4.67
CA THR A 70 -13.65 7.43 4.62
C THR A 70 -14.27 8.57 3.83
N THR A 71 -13.56 9.68 3.65
CA THR A 71 -14.04 10.85 2.89
C THR A 71 -14.04 10.53 1.39
N ASN A 72 -12.94 9.97 0.89
CA ASN A 72 -12.78 9.62 -0.52
C ASN A 72 -13.18 8.17 -0.84
N SER A 73 -13.62 7.40 0.17
CA SER A 73 -13.93 5.98 0.06
C SER A 73 -12.76 5.16 -0.52
N ILE A 74 -11.57 5.31 0.06
CA ILE A 74 -10.35 4.62 -0.35
C ILE A 74 -9.85 3.72 0.78
N ILE A 75 -9.44 2.51 0.45
CA ILE A 75 -8.69 1.61 1.34
C ILE A 75 -7.36 1.27 0.69
N VAL A 76 -6.30 1.26 1.49
CA VAL A 76 -4.94 1.01 1.02
C VAL A 76 -4.33 -0.14 1.79
N GLN A 77 -3.71 -1.05 1.05
CA GLN A 77 -2.79 -2.03 1.60
C GLN A 77 -1.36 -1.66 1.18
N VAL A 78 -0.48 -1.53 2.16
CA VAL A 78 0.94 -1.22 2.02
C VAL A 78 1.72 -2.51 2.23
N SER A 79 2.55 -2.92 1.26
CA SER A 79 3.26 -4.18 1.36
C SER A 79 4.65 -4.13 0.75
N ALA A 80 5.63 -4.67 1.47
CA ALA A 80 7.00 -4.84 1.00
C ALA A 80 7.12 -5.89 -0.13
N THR A 81 6.18 -6.83 -0.23
CA THR A 81 6.14 -7.81 -1.33
C THR A 81 4.88 -7.63 -2.17
N ALA A 82 4.99 -7.90 -3.46
CA ALA A 82 3.93 -7.66 -4.44
C ALA A 82 3.62 -8.96 -5.18
N THR A 83 2.74 -9.79 -4.62
CA THR A 83 2.27 -11.03 -5.26
C THR A 83 0.77 -10.97 -5.48
N ARG A 84 0.30 -11.72 -6.48
CA ARG A 84 -1.13 -11.83 -6.77
C ARG A 84 -1.90 -12.40 -5.58
N GLN A 85 -1.33 -13.43 -4.94
CA GLN A 85 -1.90 -14.09 -3.77
C GLN A 85 -2.08 -13.09 -2.62
N LYS A 86 -1.16 -12.13 -2.43
CA LYS A 86 -1.33 -11.08 -1.42
C LYS A 86 -2.52 -10.18 -1.73
N ILE A 87 -2.69 -9.75 -2.98
CA ILE A 87 -3.83 -8.93 -3.40
C ILE A 87 -5.14 -9.69 -3.22
N GLU A 88 -5.23 -10.93 -3.70
CA GLU A 88 -6.44 -11.74 -3.57
C GLU A 88 -6.77 -12.04 -2.10
N SER A 89 -5.75 -12.35 -1.28
CA SER A 89 -5.91 -12.54 0.17
C SER A 89 -6.41 -11.27 0.85
N ALA A 90 -5.90 -10.10 0.48
CA ALA A 90 -6.34 -8.83 1.03
C ALA A 90 -7.77 -8.50 0.63
N LEU A 91 -8.09 -8.59 -0.67
CA LEU A 91 -9.44 -8.38 -1.20
C LEU A 91 -10.47 -9.30 -0.52
N ALA A 92 -10.13 -10.56 -0.27
CA ALA A 92 -11.01 -11.50 0.42
C ALA A 92 -11.26 -11.13 1.89
N LYS A 93 -10.25 -10.57 2.56
CA LYS A 93 -10.28 -10.19 3.97
C LYS A 93 -10.94 -8.82 4.24
N VAL A 94 -11.10 -8.00 3.20
CA VAL A 94 -11.75 -6.69 3.34
C VAL A 94 -13.15 -6.85 3.97
N PRO A 95 -13.43 -6.18 5.09
CA PRO A 95 -14.75 -6.21 5.71
C PRO A 95 -15.86 -5.68 4.80
N PRO A 96 -17.08 -6.27 4.82
CA PRO A 96 -18.21 -5.82 3.99
C PRO A 96 -18.59 -4.35 4.15
N LYS A 97 -18.27 -3.71 5.28
CA LYS A 97 -18.49 -2.26 5.50
C LYS A 97 -17.75 -1.37 4.51
N TYR A 98 -16.70 -1.87 3.86
CA TYR A 98 -15.96 -1.14 2.82
C TYR A 98 -16.39 -1.53 1.41
N LYS A 99 -17.54 -2.19 1.25
CA LYS A 99 -18.14 -2.44 -0.06
C LYS A 99 -18.20 -1.14 -0.87
N ASN A 100 -17.81 -1.19 -2.14
CA ASN A 100 -17.70 -0.05 -3.07
C ASN A 100 -16.52 0.92 -2.85
N TYR A 101 -15.68 0.72 -1.83
CA TYR A 101 -14.45 1.50 -1.69
C TYR A 101 -13.47 1.18 -2.82
N ALA A 102 -12.63 2.16 -3.15
CA ALA A 102 -11.50 1.97 -4.03
C ALA A 102 -10.37 1.27 -3.26
N PHE A 103 -10.00 0.06 -3.70
CA PHE A 103 -8.87 -0.67 -3.13
C PHE A 103 -7.60 -0.32 -3.88
N LYS A 104 -6.58 0.10 -3.13
CA LYS A 104 -5.25 0.44 -3.65
C LYS A 104 -4.19 -0.41 -2.99
N PHE A 105 -3.38 -1.07 -3.82
CA PHE A 105 -2.24 -1.86 -3.37
C PHE A 105 -0.94 -1.09 -3.64
N VAL A 106 -0.20 -0.77 -2.58
CA VAL A 106 1.04 0.00 -2.65
C VAL A 106 2.22 -0.93 -2.37
N SER A 107 2.99 -1.22 -3.41
CA SER A 107 4.27 -1.91 -3.27
C SER A 107 5.35 -0.91 -2.88
N ILE A 108 6.06 -1.17 -1.79
CA ILE A 108 7.02 -0.22 -1.18
C ILE A 108 8.49 -0.63 -1.36
N SER A 109 8.74 -1.77 -1.98
CA SER A 109 10.09 -2.31 -2.15
C SER A 109 10.23 -3.06 -3.48
N LYS A 110 9.32 -3.98 -3.78
CA LYS A 110 9.39 -4.76 -5.03
C LYS A 110 8.82 -4.00 -6.23
N ASP A 111 9.48 -4.14 -7.36
CA ASP A 111 8.89 -3.78 -8.65
C ASP A 111 7.59 -4.60 -8.86
N ALA A 112 6.53 -3.89 -9.25
CA ALA A 112 5.20 -4.47 -9.44
C ALA A 112 4.81 -4.60 -10.92
N THR A 113 5.76 -4.48 -11.86
CA THR A 113 5.51 -4.49 -13.30
C THR A 113 4.87 -5.80 -13.74
N ASP A 114 5.44 -6.94 -13.34
CA ASP A 114 4.89 -8.25 -13.71
C ASP A 114 3.58 -8.56 -13.00
N LEU A 115 3.40 -8.08 -11.77
CA LEU A 115 2.12 -8.14 -11.08
C LEU A 115 1.04 -7.37 -11.84
N ARG A 116 1.34 -6.13 -12.29
CA ARG A 116 0.41 -5.34 -13.10
C ARG A 116 0.05 -6.04 -14.41
N LYS A 117 1.02 -6.66 -15.10
CA LYS A 117 0.75 -7.47 -16.29
C LYS A 117 -0.19 -8.65 -15.97
N SER A 118 0.10 -9.40 -14.90
CA SER A 118 -0.72 -10.53 -14.45
C SER A 118 -2.17 -10.13 -14.14
N LEU A 119 -2.37 -8.99 -13.46
CA LEU A 119 -3.70 -8.49 -13.10
C LEU A 119 -4.51 -8.02 -14.32
N ARG A 120 -3.84 -7.49 -15.35
CA ARG A 120 -4.48 -7.14 -16.64
C ARG A 120 -4.94 -8.38 -17.40
N ASN A 121 -4.12 -9.43 -17.43
CA ASN A 121 -4.43 -10.67 -18.13
C ASN A 121 -5.55 -11.46 -17.44
N LYS A 122 -5.59 -11.45 -16.10
CA LYS A 122 -6.62 -12.14 -15.31
C LYS A 122 -7.01 -11.27 -14.13
N LYS A 123 -8.27 -10.82 -14.08
CA LYS A 123 -8.77 -10.05 -12.93
C LYS A 123 -8.63 -10.86 -11.63
N PRO A 124 -8.20 -10.24 -10.50
CA PRO A 124 -8.14 -10.92 -9.21
C PRO A 124 -9.53 -11.29 -8.71
N SER A 125 -9.60 -12.33 -7.89
CA SER A 125 -10.83 -12.62 -7.14
C SER A 125 -11.17 -11.42 -6.24
N ASN A 126 -12.38 -10.88 -6.42
CA ASN A 126 -12.86 -9.69 -5.72
C ASN A 126 -14.28 -9.96 -5.20
N PRO A 127 -14.41 -10.78 -4.14
CA PRO A 127 -15.70 -11.26 -3.67
C PRO A 127 -16.63 -10.14 -3.18
N HIS A 128 -16.06 -9.01 -2.75
CA HIS A 128 -16.81 -7.88 -2.20
C HIS A 128 -17.08 -6.76 -3.20
N GLY A 129 -16.74 -6.95 -4.49
CA GLY A 129 -17.01 -5.98 -5.55
C GLY A 129 -16.32 -4.63 -5.36
N LEU A 130 -15.13 -4.61 -4.75
CA LEU A 130 -14.35 -3.39 -4.54
C LEU A 130 -13.92 -2.77 -5.86
N ARG A 131 -13.79 -1.44 -5.90
CA ARG A 131 -13.27 -0.75 -7.08
C ARG A 131 -11.74 -0.94 -7.12
N PHE A 132 -11.27 -1.84 -7.98
CA PHE A 132 -9.85 -2.17 -8.12
C PHE A 132 -9.29 -1.63 -9.44
N PHE A 133 -8.31 -0.72 -9.36
CA PHE A 133 -7.62 -0.10 -10.50
C PHE A 133 -6.13 0.02 -10.25
#